data_AF-A0A6H1N904-F1
#
_entry.id   AF-A0A6H1N904-F1
#
_cell.length_a   1.000
_cell.length_b   1.000
_cell.length_c   1.000
_cell.angle_alpha   90.00
_cell.angle_beta   90.00
_cell.angle_gamma   90.00
#
_symmetry.space_group_name_H-M   'P 1'
#
loop_
_entity.id
_entity.type
_entity.pdbx_description
1 polymer ?
#
loop_
_entity_poly.entity_id
_entity_poly.type
_entity_poly.pdbx_seq_one_letter_code
_entity_poly.pdbx_strand_id
1 'polypeptide(L)'
;MLIGPTARARGLLALAAGEPDTALAHFRTATEPVRSSQPQLARLRLAQARALRRSGRPGAAAHASGLLREALRVAQTYGMAALAIECAALLDSTADA
;
A
#
# COMPACT_ATOMS: atom_id res chain seq x y z
N MET A 1 7.60 11.47 -17.71
CA MET A 1 6.76 12.31 -16.82
C MET A 1 6.95 11.82 -15.39
N LEU A 2 7.35 12.68 -14.44
CA LEU A 2 7.70 12.29 -13.05
C LEU A 2 6.48 12.15 -12.10
N ILE A 3 5.25 12.17 -12.62
CA ILE A 3 4.02 12.20 -11.80
C ILE A 3 3.92 11.02 -10.84
N GLY A 4 4.21 9.79 -11.30
CA GLY A 4 4.12 8.59 -10.47
C GLY A 4 5.09 8.60 -9.28
N PRO A 5 6.41 8.75 -9.51
CA PRO A 5 7.39 8.84 -8.43
C PRO A 5 7.10 9.97 -7.44
N THR A 6 6.73 11.16 -7.91
CA THR A 6 6.44 12.31 -7.04
C THR A 6 5.17 12.09 -6.21
N ALA A 7 4.10 11.58 -6.80
CA ALA A 7 2.87 11.28 -6.08
C ALA A 7 3.10 10.19 -5.01
N ARG A 8 3.90 9.16 -5.32
CA ARG A 8 4.30 8.14 -4.34
C ARG A 8 5.09 8.76 -3.18
N ALA A 9 6.08 9.61 -3.46
CA ALA A 9 6.88 10.25 -2.43
C ALA A 9 6.02 11.15 -1.51
N ARG A 10 5.12 11.96 -2.10
CA ARG A 10 4.16 12.78 -1.33
C ARG A 10 3.25 11.94 -0.44
N GLY A 11 2.77 10.80 -0.94
CA GLY A 11 1.94 9.91 -0.13
C GLY A 11 2.69 9.29 1.05
N LEU A 12 3.95 8.89 0.84
CA LEU A 12 4.79 8.38 1.94
C LEU A 12 5.08 9.48 2.99
N LEU A 13 5.33 10.71 2.55
CA LEU A 13 5.54 11.85 3.45
C LEU A 13 4.29 12.15 4.28
N ALA A 14 3.11 12.25 3.65
CA ALA A 14 1.84 12.46 4.36
C ALA A 14 1.56 11.34 5.37
N LEU A 15 1.85 10.09 4.99
CA LEU A 15 1.69 8.95 5.90
C LEU A 15 2.63 9.03 7.11
N ALA A 16 3.87 9.50 6.92
CA ALA A 16 4.83 9.73 8.00
C ALA A 16 4.41 10.91 8.90
N ALA A 17 3.76 11.93 8.34
CA ALA A 17 3.21 13.07 9.06
C ALA A 17 1.92 12.76 9.85
N GLY A 18 1.39 11.53 9.77
CA GLY A 18 0.15 11.15 10.44
C GLY A 18 -1.11 11.59 9.70
N GLU A 19 -1.02 11.84 8.39
CA GLU A 19 -2.13 12.26 7.53
C GLU A 19 -2.56 11.13 6.57
N PRO A 20 -3.26 10.08 7.05
CA PRO A 20 -3.55 8.90 6.25
C PRO A 20 -4.47 9.17 5.06
N ASP A 21 -5.48 10.05 5.19
CA ASP A 21 -6.37 10.37 4.07
C ASP A 21 -5.66 11.17 2.96
N THR A 22 -4.78 12.11 3.33
CA THR A 22 -3.89 12.83 2.39
C THR A 22 -2.97 11.83 1.67
N ALA A 23 -2.39 10.88 2.40
CA ALA A 23 -1.57 9.83 1.82
C ALA A 23 -2.33 9.00 0.78
N LEU A 24 -3.57 8.60 1.10
CA LEU A 24 -4.44 7.84 0.19
C LEU A 24 -4.80 8.62 -1.08
N ALA A 25 -5.01 9.93 -0.99
CA ALA A 25 -5.21 10.77 -2.16
C ALA A 25 -3.99 10.75 -3.09
N HIS A 26 -2.79 10.94 -2.53
CA HIS A 26 -1.55 10.88 -3.30
C HIS A 26 -1.27 9.50 -3.90
N PHE A 27 -1.52 8.42 -3.16
CA PHE A 27 -1.34 7.07 -3.68
C PHE A 27 -2.29 6.74 -4.83
N ARG A 28 -3.54 7.24 -4.82
CA ARG A 28 -4.45 7.06 -5.96
C ARG A 28 -3.90 7.69 -7.24
N THR A 29 -3.32 8.89 -7.14
CA THR A 29 -2.65 9.54 -8.28
C THR A 29 -1.41 8.78 -8.76
N ALA A 30 -0.73 8.07 -7.85
CA ALA A 30 0.46 7.28 -8.18
C ALA A 30 0.15 5.94 -8.88
N THR A 31 -1.10 5.45 -8.85
CA THR A 31 -1.48 4.14 -9.39
C THR A 31 -1.35 4.07 -10.91
N GLU A 32 -1.94 5.05 -11.63
CA GLU A 32 -2.01 5.01 -13.09
C GLU A 32 -0.62 4.98 -13.75
N PRO A 33 0.37 5.79 -13.30
CA PRO A 33 1.73 5.72 -13.83
C PRO A 33 2.45 4.39 -13.63
N VAL A 34 2.10 3.59 -12.61
CA VAL A 34 2.79 2.34 -12.28
C VAL A 34 2.01 1.08 -12.65
N ARG A 35 0.84 1.22 -13.30
CA ARG A 35 -0.09 0.11 -13.58
C ARG A 35 0.54 -1.04 -14.37
N SER A 36 1.52 -0.73 -15.23
CA SER A 36 2.22 -1.72 -16.07
C SER A 36 3.32 -2.46 -15.33
N SER A 37 3.77 -1.97 -14.17
CA SER A 37 4.82 -2.59 -13.36
C SER A 37 4.24 -3.23 -12.11
N GLN A 38 3.96 -4.54 -12.18
CA GLN A 38 3.42 -5.30 -11.03
C GLN A 38 4.26 -5.12 -9.75
N PRO A 39 5.62 -5.19 -9.78
CA PRO A 39 6.43 -4.95 -8.57
C PRO A 39 6.30 -3.54 -7.97
N GLN A 40 6.07 -2.51 -8.79
CA GLN A 40 5.86 -1.15 -8.30
C GLN A 40 4.44 -1.00 -7.73
N LEU A 41 3.45 -1.58 -8.40
CA LEU A 41 2.07 -1.59 -7.94
C LEU A 41 1.93 -2.33 -6.60
N ALA A 42 2.64 -3.44 -6.39
CA ALA A 42 2.66 -4.14 -5.09
C ALA A 42 3.19 -3.26 -3.95
N ARG A 43 4.27 -2.51 -4.19
CA ARG A 43 4.79 -1.54 -3.20
C ARG A 43 3.79 -0.43 -2.89
N LEU A 44 3.07 0.03 -3.90
CA LEU A 44 2.05 1.06 -3.73
C LEU A 44 0.84 0.53 -2.92
N ARG A 45 0.37 -0.69 -3.22
CA ARG A 45 -0.70 -1.36 -2.49
C ARG A 45 -0.37 -1.54 -1.01
N LEU A 46 0.86 -1.95 -0.68
CA LEU A 46 1.33 -2.03 0.70
C LEU A 46 1.27 -0.66 1.41
N ALA A 47 1.72 0.41 0.74
CA ALA A 47 1.65 1.76 1.30
C ALA A 47 0.19 2.24 1.53
N GLN A 48 -0.70 1.95 0.58
CA GLN A 48 -2.14 2.22 0.71
C GLN A 48 -2.76 1.43 1.87
N ALA A 49 -2.44 0.15 2.02
CA ALA A 49 -2.93 -0.67 3.13
C ALA A 49 -2.52 -0.10 4.51
N ARG A 50 -1.26 0.35 4.64
CA ARG A 50 -0.79 1.02 5.86
C ARG A 50 -1.56 2.31 6.15
N ALA A 51 -1.82 3.12 5.13
CA ALA A 51 -2.61 4.34 5.29
C ALA A 51 -4.07 4.05 5.66
N LEU A 52 -4.70 3.04 5.05
CA LEU A 52 -6.05 2.59 5.41
C LEU A 52 -6.14 2.11 6.86
N ARG A 53 -5.16 1.35 7.34
CA ARG A 53 -5.14 0.91 8.75
C ARG A 53 -5.03 2.09 9.72
N ARG A 54 -4.27 3.13 9.36
CA ARG A 54 -4.11 4.33 10.19
C ARG A 54 -5.30 5.29 10.13
N SER A 55 -6.11 5.25 9.08
CA SER A 55 -7.26 6.16 8.97
C SER A 55 -8.42 5.80 9.90
N GLY A 56 -8.47 4.56 10.42
CA GLY A 56 -9.51 4.11 11.34
C GLY A 56 -10.93 4.12 10.74
N ARG A 57 -11.06 4.30 9.42
CA ARG A 57 -12.37 4.44 8.77
C ARG A 57 -13.12 3.09 8.76
N PRO A 58 -14.45 3.09 8.89
CA PRO A 58 -15.25 1.89 8.70
C PRO A 58 -14.95 1.22 7.35
N GLY A 59 -14.73 -0.09 7.36
CA GLY A 59 -14.38 -0.86 6.16
C GLY A 59 -12.92 -0.73 5.69
N ALA A 60 -12.11 0.14 6.30
CA ALA A 60 -10.71 0.31 5.91
C ALA A 60 -9.86 -0.95 6.17
N ALA A 61 -10.15 -1.71 7.24
CA ALA A 61 -9.45 -2.95 7.57
C ALA A 61 -9.65 -4.04 6.49
N ALA A 62 -10.89 -4.23 6.03
CA ALA A 62 -11.20 -5.19 4.97
C ALA A 62 -10.52 -4.79 3.63
N HIS A 63 -10.57 -3.50 3.29
CA HIS A 63 -9.91 -2.98 2.09
C HIS A 63 -8.38 -3.12 2.18
N ALA A 64 -7.78 -2.78 3.32
CA ALA A 64 -6.36 -2.95 3.56
C ALA A 64 -5.95 -4.43 3.39
N SER A 65 -6.73 -5.36 3.94
CA SER A 65 -6.49 -6.80 3.80
C SER A 65 -6.54 -7.26 2.33
N GLY A 66 -7.48 -6.73 1.54
CA GLY A 66 -7.54 -6.99 0.10
C GLY A 66 -6.25 -6.57 -0.62
N LEU A 67 -5.80 -5.34 -0.37
CA LEU A 67 -4.57 -4.80 -0.96
C LEU A 67 -3.32 -5.58 -0.53
N LEU A 68 -3.25 -6.00 0.73
CA LEU A 68 -2.15 -6.81 1.27
C LEU A 68 -2.08 -8.18 0.60
N ARG A 69 -3.21 -8.86 0.38
CA ARG A 69 -3.23 -10.16 -0.31
C ARG A 69 -2.78 -10.03 -1.76
N GLU A 70 -3.20 -8.97 -2.46
CA GLU A 70 -2.73 -8.71 -3.83
C GLU A 70 -1.23 -8.41 -3.88
N ALA A 71 -0.74 -7.57 -2.97
CA ALA A 71 0.68 -7.23 -2.86
C ALA A 71 1.53 -8.46 -2.53
N LEU A 72 1.07 -9.30 -1.59
CA LEU A 72 1.73 -10.55 -1.20
C LEU A 72 1.86 -11.52 -2.38
N ARG A 73 0.77 -11.72 -3.14
CA ARG A 73 0.78 -12.60 -4.32
C ARG A 73 1.83 -12.15 -5.32
N VAL A 74 1.84 -10.86 -5.67
CA VAL A 74 2.85 -10.29 -6.59
C VAL A 74 4.25 -10.42 -5.99
N ALA A 75 4.42 -10.16 -4.70
CA ALA A 75 5.71 -10.27 -4.04
C ALA A 75 6.30 -11.67 -4.15
N GLN A 76 5.47 -12.70 -3.94
CA GLN A 76 5.87 -14.10 -4.09
C GLN A 76 6.22 -14.43 -5.55
N THR A 77 5.40 -14.03 -6.52
CA THR A 77 5.65 -14.28 -7.95
C THR A 77 6.97 -13.66 -8.43
N TYR A 78 7.32 -12.48 -7.94
CA TYR A 78 8.51 -11.74 -8.38
C TYR A 78 9.71 -11.86 -7.42
N GLY A 79 9.67 -12.75 -6.43
CA GLY A 79 10.79 -12.99 -5.50
C GLY A 79 11.10 -11.82 -4.55
N MET A 80 10.13 -10.96 -4.26
CA MET A 80 10.27 -9.79 -3.39
C MET A 80 10.12 -10.16 -1.91
N ALA A 81 11.04 -10.98 -1.39
CA ALA A 81 10.93 -11.61 -0.06
C ALA A 81 10.59 -10.65 1.08
N ALA A 82 11.29 -9.52 1.19
CA ALA A 82 11.04 -8.53 2.25
C ALA A 82 9.60 -7.97 2.20
N LEU A 83 9.08 -7.71 0.99
CA LEU A 83 7.71 -7.22 0.83
C LEU A 83 6.68 -8.31 1.14
N ALA A 84 6.97 -9.56 0.81
CA ALA A 84 6.11 -10.69 1.13
C ALA A 84 6.00 -10.89 2.66
N ILE A 85 7.13 -10.89 3.37
CA ILE A 85 7.19 -10.99 4.84
C ILE A 85 6.37 -9.88 5.48
N GLU A 86 6.58 -8.64 5.03
CA GLU A 86 5.85 -7.50 5.55
C GLU A 86 4.33 -7.59 5.30
N CYS A 87 3.92 -8.02 4.11
CA CYS A 87 2.48 -8.17 3.82
C CYS A 87 1.85 -9.26 4.69
N ALA A 88 2.54 -10.40 4.89
CA ALA A 88 2.08 -11.49 5.73
C ALA A 88 1.94 -11.03 7.20
N ALA A 89 2.96 -10.40 7.76
CA ALA A 89 2.94 -9.90 9.14
C ALA A 89 1.77 -8.91 9.38
N LEU A 90 1.48 -8.04 8.41
CA LEU A 90 0.36 -7.10 8.51
C LEU A 90 -1.01 -7.79 8.40
N LEU A 91 -1.12 -8.89 7.65
CA LEU A 91 -2.36 -9.68 7.55
C LEU A 91 -2.64 -10.43 8.85
N ASP A 92 -1.63 -11.06 9.43
CA ASP A 92 -1.76 -11.81 10.69
C ASP A 92 -2.20 -10.90 11.83
N SER A 93 -1.60 -9.70 11.93
CA SER A 93 -2.01 -8.66 12.89
C SER A 93 -3.47 -8.18 12.74
N THR A 94 -4.13 -8.46 11.61
CA THR A 94 -5.54 -8.11 11.39
C THR A 94 -6.48 -9.26 11.78
N ALA A 95 -5.98 -10.49 11.89
CA ALA A 95 -6.74 -11.64 12.39
C ALA A 95 -6.87 -11.62 13.92
N ASP A 96 -5.91 -10.98 14.60
CA ASP A 96 -5.85 -10.88 16.07
C ASP A 96 -6.59 -9.66 16.66
N ALA A 97 -7.19 -8.80 15.83
CA ALA A 97 -7.82 -7.52 16.23
C ALA A 97 -9.33 -7.53 15.96
#